data_AF-A0A7S1J0C0-F1
#
_entry.id   AF-A0A7S1J0C0-F1
#
_cell.length_a   1.000
_cell.length_b   1.000
_cell.length_c   1.000
_cell.angle_alpha   90.00
_cell.angle_beta   90.00
_cell.angle_gamma   90.00
#
_symmetry.space_group_name_H-M   'P 1'
#
loop_
_entity.id
_entity.type
_entity.pdbx_description
1 polymer ?
#
loop_
_entity_poly.entity_id
_entity_poly.type
_entity_poly.pdbx_seq_one_letter_code
_entity_poly.pdbx_strand_id
1 'polypeptide(L)'
;CMGLYDAVERMHGVTYSSAGAQTRRYDSGMGRSGLEDCMVWARGPKVDPAVKAKLTADQIAAIYAWTGTEVCYVTTSLMRDPNRSRESVMPCLYYLRLLLTALHSLPKEYVYTGRLFRGEKGVRPNFNERIKKDSTVPFFQLTSFSTNYNVALDFMKIKERPNQPCTLYQIENGVGYNVKNFSRFPKEDEILMEGVLLTK
;
A
#
# COMPACT_ATOMS: atom_id res chain seq x y z
N CYS A 1 -11.85 15.31 13.72
CA CYS A 1 -10.93 14.51 12.87
C CYS A 1 -11.66 13.23 12.51
N MET A 2 -11.64 12.78 11.25
CA MET A 2 -12.34 11.54 10.84
C MET A 2 -11.53 10.31 11.29
N GLY A 3 -12.17 9.35 11.94
CA GLY A 3 -11.52 8.11 12.41
C GLY A 3 -11.40 7.05 11.31
N LEU A 4 -10.76 5.92 11.63
CA LEU A 4 -10.53 4.83 10.67
C LEU A 4 -11.86 4.25 10.15
N TYR A 5 -12.80 3.96 11.05
CA TYR A 5 -14.09 3.38 10.66
C TYR A 5 -14.87 4.28 9.72
N ASP A 6 -15.02 5.57 10.08
CA ASP A 6 -15.73 6.54 9.25
C ASP A 6 -15.09 6.69 7.88
N ALA A 7 -13.75 6.67 7.81
CA ALA A 7 -13.02 6.80 6.56
C ALA A 7 -13.19 5.57 5.65
N VAL A 8 -13.21 4.37 6.22
CA VAL A 8 -13.35 3.12 5.47
C VAL A 8 -14.80 2.84 5.10
N GLU A 9 -15.77 3.27 5.92
CA GLU A 9 -17.21 3.16 5.61
C GLU A 9 -17.57 3.88 4.31
N ARG A 10 -16.86 4.97 3.99
CA ARG A 10 -17.04 5.69 2.71
C ARG A 10 -16.72 4.84 1.49
N MET A 11 -15.94 3.76 1.65
CA MET A 11 -15.62 2.82 0.59
C MET A 11 -16.70 1.74 0.39
N HIS A 12 -17.72 1.69 1.25
CA HIS A 12 -18.78 0.67 1.15
C HIS A 12 -19.40 0.67 -0.25
N GLY A 13 -19.51 -0.52 -0.83
CA GLY A 13 -20.08 -0.73 -2.15
C GLY A 13 -19.14 -0.43 -3.32
N VAL A 14 -17.88 0.02 -3.09
CA VAL A 14 -16.89 0.24 -4.14
C VAL A 14 -16.48 -1.08 -4.78
N THR A 15 -16.46 -1.11 -6.11
CA THR A 15 -15.91 -2.25 -6.86
C THR A 15 -14.40 -2.11 -7.03
N TYR A 16 -13.65 -3.19 -6.78
CA TYR A 16 -12.19 -3.17 -6.82
C TYR A 16 -11.62 -4.51 -7.31
N SER A 17 -10.36 -4.49 -7.77
CA SER A 17 -9.63 -5.70 -8.17
C SER A 17 -8.73 -6.19 -7.03
N SER A 18 -8.99 -7.39 -6.55
CA SER A 18 -8.15 -8.04 -5.53
C SER A 18 -6.84 -8.61 -6.12
N ALA A 19 -5.92 -9.06 -5.27
CA ALA A 19 -4.64 -9.67 -5.67
C ALA A 19 -4.74 -10.89 -6.62
N GLY A 20 -5.93 -11.44 -6.84
CA GLY A 20 -6.23 -12.52 -7.78
C GLY A 20 -6.89 -12.05 -9.09
N ALA A 21 -6.95 -10.75 -9.37
CA ALA A 21 -7.68 -10.16 -10.50
C ALA A 21 -9.20 -10.45 -10.50
N GLN A 22 -9.74 -10.95 -9.40
CA GLN A 22 -11.18 -11.04 -9.19
C GLN A 22 -11.73 -9.68 -8.81
N THR A 23 -12.74 -9.23 -9.55
CA THR A 23 -13.56 -8.08 -9.21
C THR A 23 -14.41 -8.39 -8.00
N ARG A 24 -14.30 -7.56 -6.96
CA ARG A 24 -15.06 -7.66 -5.71
C ARG A 24 -15.77 -6.36 -5.44
N ARG A 25 -16.82 -6.41 -4.61
CA ARG A 25 -17.48 -5.23 -4.06
C ARG A 25 -17.11 -5.14 -2.58
N TYR A 26 -16.59 -4.00 -2.15
CA TYR A 26 -16.17 -3.80 -0.79
C TYR A 26 -17.38 -3.73 0.13
N ASP A 27 -17.40 -4.57 1.16
CA ASP A 27 -18.41 -4.57 2.21
C ASP A 27 -17.73 -4.20 3.54
N SER A 28 -17.98 -2.97 3.99
CA SER A 28 -17.47 -2.47 5.26
C SER A 28 -17.96 -3.26 6.47
N GLY A 29 -19.13 -3.90 6.40
CA GLY A 29 -19.66 -4.77 7.43
C GLY A 29 -18.83 -6.04 7.60
N MET A 30 -18.48 -6.70 6.48
CA MET A 30 -17.55 -7.84 6.50
C MET A 30 -16.13 -7.43 6.89
N GLY A 31 -15.70 -6.22 6.52
CA GLY A 31 -14.39 -5.67 6.86
C GLY A 31 -14.24 -5.23 8.33
N ARG A 32 -15.35 -5.09 9.06
CA ARG A 32 -15.38 -4.46 10.39
C ARG A 32 -14.52 -5.18 11.43
N SER A 33 -14.58 -6.51 11.49
CA SER A 33 -13.74 -7.30 12.39
C SER A 33 -12.25 -7.08 12.09
N GLY A 34 -11.88 -7.00 10.80
CA GLY A 34 -10.53 -6.67 10.37
C GLY A 34 -10.07 -5.29 10.84
N LEU A 35 -10.96 -4.29 10.84
CA LEU A 35 -10.67 -2.93 11.34
C LEU A 35 -10.60 -2.88 12.88
N GLU A 36 -11.43 -3.65 13.57
CA GLU A 36 -11.38 -3.81 15.04
C GLU A 36 -10.01 -4.36 15.48
N ASP A 37 -9.51 -5.39 14.79
CA ASP A 37 -8.16 -5.91 15.02
C ASP A 37 -7.09 -4.83 14.80
N CYS A 38 -7.26 -3.97 13.79
CA CYS A 38 -6.32 -2.86 13.55
C CYS A 38 -6.32 -1.87 14.72
N MET A 39 -7.50 -1.54 15.26
CA MET A 39 -7.63 -0.62 16.39
C MET A 39 -7.08 -1.22 17.69
N VAL A 40 -7.33 -2.50 17.95
CA VAL A 40 -6.75 -3.22 19.09
C VAL A 40 -5.23 -3.23 18.99
N TRP A 41 -4.69 -3.58 17.82
CA TRP A 41 -3.25 -3.59 17.59
C TRP A 41 -2.62 -2.20 17.80
N ALA A 42 -3.23 -1.15 17.24
CA ALA A 42 -2.74 0.22 17.34
C ALA A 42 -2.67 0.76 18.78
N ARG A 43 -3.53 0.28 19.66
CA ARG A 43 -3.52 0.60 21.10
C ARG A 43 -2.57 -0.31 21.90
N GLY A 44 -2.22 -1.46 21.33
CA GLY A 44 -1.44 -2.50 21.96
C GLY A 44 -0.01 -2.07 22.34
N PRO A 45 0.66 -2.81 23.24
CA PRO A 45 1.97 -2.44 23.77
C PRO A 45 3.11 -2.57 22.76
N LYS A 46 2.89 -3.23 21.62
CA LYS A 46 3.90 -3.45 20.57
C LYS A 46 4.20 -2.20 19.74
N VAL A 47 3.31 -1.21 19.75
CA VAL A 47 3.52 0.05 19.05
C VAL A 47 4.51 0.90 19.83
N ASP A 48 5.54 1.37 19.13
CA ASP A 48 6.59 2.22 19.67
C ASP A 48 6.01 3.44 20.43
N PRO A 49 6.44 3.69 21.68
CA PRO A 49 6.04 4.88 22.45
C PRO A 49 6.27 6.21 21.72
N ALA A 50 7.36 6.35 20.97
CA ALA A 50 7.66 7.57 20.20
C ALA A 50 6.64 7.81 19.08
N VAL A 51 6.10 6.74 18.50
CA VAL A 51 5.01 6.83 17.52
C VAL A 51 3.70 7.21 18.23
N LYS A 52 3.37 6.56 19.35
CA LYS A 52 2.18 6.88 20.15
C LYS A 52 2.16 8.32 20.67
N ALA A 53 3.33 8.93 20.87
CA ALA A 53 3.44 10.33 21.26
C ALA A 53 3.06 11.30 20.13
N LYS A 54 3.11 10.87 18.87
CA LYS A 54 2.87 11.71 17.68
C LYS A 54 1.58 11.39 16.93
N LEU A 55 1.16 10.13 16.93
CA LEU A 55 0.04 9.65 16.14
C LEU A 55 -1.12 9.19 17.03
N THR A 56 -2.34 9.38 16.55
CA THR A 56 -3.54 8.80 17.16
C THR A 56 -3.63 7.29 16.88
N ALA A 57 -4.44 6.58 17.67
CA ALA A 57 -4.71 5.16 17.42
C ALA A 57 -5.30 4.92 16.02
N ASP A 58 -6.19 5.79 15.51
CA ASP A 58 -6.73 5.69 14.16
C ASP A 58 -5.67 5.84 13.07
N GLN A 59 -4.71 6.75 13.26
CA GLN A 59 -3.60 6.95 12.33
C GLN A 59 -2.68 5.73 12.29
N ILE A 60 -2.32 5.18 13.45
CA ILE A 60 -1.52 3.95 13.54
C ILE A 60 -2.27 2.77 12.93
N ALA A 61 -3.56 2.63 13.24
CA ALA A 61 -4.41 1.57 12.71
C ALA A 61 -4.60 1.69 11.19
N ALA A 62 -4.60 2.90 10.62
CA ALA A 62 -4.66 3.09 9.17
C ALA A 62 -3.44 2.51 8.45
N ILE A 63 -2.23 2.65 9.02
CA ILE A 63 -1.01 2.01 8.48
C ILE A 63 -1.14 0.48 8.58
N TYR A 64 -1.54 -0.04 9.74
CA TYR A 64 -1.72 -1.49 9.93
C TYR A 64 -2.78 -2.07 8.98
N ALA A 65 -3.88 -1.35 8.76
CA ALA A 65 -4.95 -1.72 7.84
C ALA A 65 -4.46 -1.80 6.38
N TRP A 66 -3.55 -0.91 5.96
CA TRP A 66 -2.99 -0.95 4.60
C TRP A 66 -2.33 -2.30 4.32
N THR A 67 -1.53 -2.79 5.26
CA THR A 67 -0.72 -4.01 5.08
C THR A 67 -1.56 -5.29 5.13
N GLY A 68 -2.77 -5.23 5.70
CA GLY A 68 -3.42 -6.41 6.24
C GLY A 68 -4.90 -6.58 5.94
N THR A 69 -5.51 -5.63 5.22
CA THR A 69 -6.95 -5.61 4.93
C THR A 69 -7.20 -5.31 3.45
N GLU A 70 -8.46 -5.42 3.02
CA GLU A 70 -8.82 -5.14 1.63
C GLU A 70 -8.76 -3.64 1.27
N VAL A 71 -8.63 -2.75 2.26
CA VAL A 71 -8.61 -1.29 2.08
C VAL A 71 -7.50 -0.85 1.11
N CYS A 72 -6.34 -1.51 1.12
CA CYS A 72 -5.27 -1.20 0.17
C CYS A 72 -5.65 -1.54 -1.28
N TYR A 73 -6.35 -2.65 -1.51
CA TYR A 73 -6.81 -3.05 -2.85
C TYR A 73 -7.92 -2.14 -3.36
N VAL A 74 -8.87 -1.75 -2.49
CA VAL A 74 -9.89 -0.76 -2.83
C VAL A 74 -9.25 0.56 -3.24
N THR A 75 -8.36 1.08 -2.38
CA THR A 75 -7.67 2.35 -2.60
C THR A 75 -6.85 2.33 -3.88
N THR A 76 -6.02 1.30 -4.08
CA THR A 76 -5.17 1.21 -5.27
C THR A 76 -5.97 0.98 -6.54
N SER A 77 -7.10 0.25 -6.50
CA SER A 77 -7.96 0.06 -7.68
C SER A 77 -8.53 1.38 -8.17
N LEU A 78 -9.11 2.18 -7.27
CA LEU A 78 -9.68 3.48 -7.63
C LEU A 78 -8.60 4.46 -8.14
N MET A 79 -7.42 4.47 -7.52
CA MET A 79 -6.33 5.37 -7.91
C MET A 79 -5.65 4.95 -9.24
N ARG A 80 -5.68 3.66 -9.59
CA ARG A 80 -5.13 3.12 -10.85
C ARG A 80 -6.07 3.27 -12.03
N ASP A 81 -7.37 3.46 -11.80
CA ASP A 81 -8.34 3.54 -12.88
C ASP A 81 -7.96 4.68 -13.85
N PRO A 82 -7.76 4.39 -15.15
CA PRO A 82 -7.46 5.41 -16.14
C PRO A 82 -8.63 6.38 -16.38
N ASN A 83 -9.86 5.97 -16.05
CA ASN A 83 -11.08 6.75 -16.19
C ASN A 83 -11.54 7.38 -14.87
N ARG A 84 -10.67 7.41 -13.85
CA ARG A 84 -11.01 7.99 -12.56
C ARG A 84 -11.46 9.45 -12.70
N SER A 85 -12.52 9.81 -11.98
CA SER A 85 -12.96 11.18 -11.78
C SER A 85 -12.73 11.57 -10.33
N ARG A 86 -13.01 12.84 -9.98
CA ARG A 86 -13.03 13.27 -8.58
C ARG A 86 -14.00 12.40 -7.78
N GLU A 87 -15.22 12.24 -8.29
CA GLU A 87 -16.32 11.50 -7.66
C GLU A 87 -15.95 10.03 -7.45
N SER A 88 -15.28 9.40 -8.42
CA SER A 88 -14.92 7.99 -8.32
C SER A 88 -13.86 7.71 -7.26
N VAL A 89 -12.95 8.66 -6.99
CA VAL A 89 -11.89 8.49 -5.96
C VAL A 89 -12.30 9.03 -4.59
N MET A 90 -13.28 9.94 -4.50
CA MET A 90 -13.76 10.51 -3.23
C MET A 90 -13.95 9.46 -2.12
N PRO A 91 -14.52 8.25 -2.38
CA PRO A 91 -14.65 7.19 -1.38
C PRO A 91 -13.35 6.84 -0.63
N CYS A 92 -12.21 6.78 -1.32
CA CYS A 92 -10.94 6.37 -0.72
C CYS A 92 -10.08 7.54 -0.21
N LEU A 93 -10.37 8.78 -0.62
CA LEU A 93 -9.56 9.94 -0.24
C LEU A 93 -9.56 10.21 1.26
N TYR A 94 -10.63 9.88 1.99
CA TYR A 94 -10.70 10.05 3.44
C TYR A 94 -9.70 9.15 4.16
N TYR A 95 -9.64 7.88 3.77
CA TYR A 95 -8.67 6.93 4.29
C TYR A 95 -7.25 7.28 3.86
N LEU A 96 -7.04 7.65 2.59
CA LEU A 96 -5.74 8.10 2.09
C LEU A 96 -5.24 9.31 2.88
N ARG A 97 -6.10 10.29 3.18
CA ARG A 97 -5.74 11.44 4.02
C ARG A 97 -5.29 10.98 5.40
N LEU A 98 -6.05 10.08 6.05
CA LEU A 98 -5.69 9.55 7.37
C LEU A 98 -4.34 8.84 7.34
N LEU A 99 -4.12 7.97 6.34
CA LEU A 99 -2.89 7.21 6.14
C LEU A 99 -1.69 8.12 5.84
N LEU A 100 -1.80 9.03 4.87
CA LEU A 100 -0.70 9.94 4.51
C LEU A 100 -0.35 10.87 5.67
N THR A 101 -1.35 11.37 6.41
CA THR A 101 -1.10 12.17 7.62
C THR A 101 -0.31 11.35 8.65
N ALA A 102 -0.66 10.06 8.82
CA ALA A 102 0.06 9.16 9.72
C ALA A 102 1.52 8.96 9.27
N LEU A 103 1.74 8.61 8.00
CA LEU A 103 3.06 8.39 7.43
C LEU A 103 3.95 9.64 7.55
N HIS A 104 3.43 10.81 7.19
CA HIS A 104 4.16 12.09 7.29
C HIS A 104 4.48 12.50 8.73
N SER A 105 3.73 11.99 9.70
CA SER A 105 3.95 12.26 11.13
C SER A 105 4.88 11.25 11.81
N LEU A 106 5.29 10.19 11.11
CA LEU A 106 6.19 9.19 11.65
C LEU A 106 7.54 9.83 12.05
N PRO A 107 8.18 9.34 13.12
CA PRO A 107 9.55 9.71 13.45
C PRO A 107 10.53 9.44 12.28
N LYS A 108 11.63 10.22 12.22
CA LYS A 108 12.56 10.21 11.07
C LYS A 108 13.25 8.85 10.86
N GLU A 109 13.41 8.07 11.92
CA GLU A 109 13.94 6.71 11.90
C GLU A 109 13.07 5.72 11.11
N TYR A 110 11.80 6.06 10.84
CA TYR A 110 10.93 5.30 9.95
C TYR A 110 11.08 5.71 8.48
N VAL A 111 11.88 6.74 8.16
CA VAL A 111 12.19 7.06 6.77
C VAL A 111 13.31 6.15 6.30
N TYR A 112 13.04 5.40 5.24
CA TYR A 112 14.02 4.53 4.59
C TYR A 112 14.57 5.19 3.34
N THR A 113 15.87 5.02 3.11
CA THR A 113 16.52 5.33 1.84
C THR A 113 17.42 4.16 1.47
N GLY A 114 17.24 3.62 0.27
CA GLY A 114 18.07 2.53 -0.22
C GLY A 114 17.39 1.71 -1.31
N ARG A 115 17.85 0.48 -1.47
CA ARG A 115 17.39 -0.41 -2.52
C ARG A 115 16.01 -1.01 -2.20
N LEU A 116 15.10 -0.93 -3.16
CA LEU A 116 13.72 -1.41 -3.05
C LEU A 116 13.35 -2.33 -4.20
N PHE A 117 12.56 -3.36 -3.89
CA PHE A 117 12.08 -4.36 -4.84
C PHE A 117 10.57 -4.48 -4.82
N ARG A 118 9.96 -4.71 -5.98
CA ARG A 118 8.53 -5.02 -6.09
C ARG A 118 8.28 -6.02 -7.19
N GLY A 119 7.65 -7.13 -6.86
CA GLY A 119 7.18 -8.10 -7.83
C GLY A 119 5.72 -7.88 -8.22
N GLU A 120 5.40 -7.98 -9.50
CA GLU A 120 4.04 -8.00 -10.01
C GLU A 120 3.82 -9.26 -10.87
N LYS A 121 2.69 -9.92 -10.63
CA LYS A 121 2.26 -11.14 -11.34
C LYS A 121 2.04 -10.96 -12.84
N GLY A 122 1.78 -9.73 -13.28
CA GLY A 122 1.51 -9.41 -14.68
C GLY A 122 2.68 -8.67 -15.30
N VAL A 123 2.73 -8.69 -16.63
CA VAL A 123 3.55 -7.76 -17.40
C VAL A 123 2.72 -6.54 -17.70
N ARG A 124 3.32 -5.36 -17.56
CA ARG A 124 2.75 -4.15 -18.16
C ARG A 124 3.02 -4.21 -19.67
N PRO A 125 1.99 -4.32 -20.53
CA PRO A 125 2.22 -4.38 -21.96
C PRO A 125 3.04 -3.18 -22.42
N ASN A 126 4.03 -3.42 -23.28
CA ASN A 126 4.89 -2.39 -23.87
C ASN A 126 5.71 -1.61 -22.83
N PHE A 127 5.92 -2.14 -21.62
CA PHE A 127 6.69 -1.44 -20.56
C PHE A 127 8.10 -1.07 -21.04
N ASN A 128 8.77 -1.99 -21.73
CA ASN A 128 10.11 -1.78 -22.28
C ASN A 128 10.13 -0.73 -23.41
N GLU A 129 9.03 -0.58 -24.14
CA GLU A 129 8.89 0.43 -25.22
C GLU A 129 8.53 1.80 -24.65
N ARG A 130 7.73 1.83 -23.57
CA ARG A 130 7.26 3.04 -22.89
C ARG A 130 8.30 3.63 -21.96
N ILE A 131 9.21 2.81 -21.43
CA ILE A 131 10.21 3.23 -20.44
C ILE A 131 11.59 3.10 -21.06
N LYS A 132 12.02 4.24 -21.59
CA LYS A 132 13.35 4.44 -22.15
C LYS A 132 14.35 4.64 -21.01
N LYS A 133 15.63 4.38 -21.30
CA LYS A 133 16.71 4.81 -20.42
C LYS A 133 16.58 6.32 -20.18
N ASP A 134 16.85 6.75 -18.96
CA ASP A 134 16.76 8.11 -18.42
C ASP A 134 15.33 8.67 -18.41
N SER A 135 14.31 7.83 -18.57
CA SER A 135 12.91 8.25 -18.51
C SER A 135 12.30 8.12 -17.12
N THR A 136 11.36 9.00 -16.84
CA THR A 136 10.62 9.02 -15.58
C THR A 136 9.33 8.22 -15.67
N VAL A 137 9.14 7.28 -14.74
CA VAL A 137 7.95 6.42 -14.64
C VAL A 137 7.12 6.86 -13.44
N PRO A 138 5.94 7.45 -13.64
CA PRO A 138 5.08 7.83 -12.54
C PRO A 138 4.30 6.63 -11.98
N PHE A 139 4.35 6.50 -10.65
CA PHE A 139 3.41 5.72 -9.87
C PHE A 139 2.45 6.72 -9.23
N PHE A 140 1.20 6.79 -9.69
CA PHE A 140 0.25 7.81 -9.22
C PHE A 140 -0.43 7.47 -7.89
N GLN A 141 0.17 6.60 -7.08
CA GLN A 141 -0.45 6.04 -5.88
C GLN A 141 0.60 5.60 -4.88
N LEU A 142 0.16 5.48 -3.62
CA LEU A 142 0.92 4.80 -2.59
C LEU A 142 1.19 3.35 -3.01
N THR A 143 2.46 2.95 -3.00
CA THR A 143 2.92 1.66 -3.54
C THR A 143 3.84 0.97 -2.54
N SER A 144 3.52 -0.29 -2.24
CA SER A 144 4.35 -1.14 -1.38
C SER A 144 5.54 -1.70 -2.15
N PHE A 145 6.73 -1.59 -1.55
CA PHE A 145 7.98 -2.24 -1.95
C PHE A 145 8.52 -3.03 -0.76
N SER A 146 9.47 -3.93 -1.03
CA SER A 146 10.22 -4.65 -0.01
C SER A 146 11.70 -4.32 -0.12
N THR A 147 12.42 -4.27 1.00
CA THR A 147 13.89 -4.29 0.98
C THR A 147 14.46 -5.69 0.72
N ASN A 148 13.61 -6.72 0.78
CA ASN A 148 13.98 -8.11 0.59
C ASN A 148 13.62 -8.59 -0.83
N TYR A 149 14.66 -8.90 -1.62
CA TYR A 149 14.50 -9.39 -2.99
C TYR A 149 13.64 -10.65 -3.08
N ASN A 150 13.79 -11.60 -2.14
CA ASN A 150 13.06 -12.86 -2.17
C ASN A 150 11.56 -12.66 -1.93
N VAL A 151 11.18 -11.68 -1.11
CA VAL A 151 9.77 -11.30 -0.92
C VAL A 151 9.18 -10.82 -2.24
N ALA A 152 9.90 -9.97 -2.99
CA ALA A 152 9.46 -9.53 -4.31
C ALA A 152 9.32 -10.71 -5.30
N LEU A 153 10.21 -11.70 -5.24
CA LEU A 153 10.07 -12.93 -6.04
C LEU A 153 8.82 -13.74 -5.67
N ASP A 154 8.51 -13.86 -4.38
CA ASP A 154 7.33 -14.58 -3.90
C ASP A 154 6.02 -13.93 -4.38
N PHE A 155 5.96 -12.59 -4.41
CA PHE A 155 4.81 -11.86 -4.97
C PHE A 155 4.56 -12.14 -6.45
N MET A 156 5.60 -12.46 -7.24
CA MET A 156 5.44 -12.82 -8.64
C MET A 156 4.82 -14.22 -8.82
N LYS A 157 4.84 -15.06 -7.78
CA LYS A 157 4.30 -16.43 -7.77
C LYS A 157 4.84 -17.30 -8.91
N ILE A 158 6.14 -17.17 -9.21
CA ILE A 158 6.81 -17.88 -10.32
C ILE A 158 6.62 -19.40 -10.21
N LYS A 159 6.63 -19.95 -8.99
CA LYS A 159 6.40 -21.38 -8.74
C LYS A 159 4.98 -21.85 -9.08
N GLU A 160 3.97 -21.01 -8.84
CA GLU A 160 2.56 -21.34 -9.12
C GLU A 160 2.18 -21.07 -10.58
N ARG A 161 2.94 -20.21 -11.27
CA ARG A 161 2.67 -19.78 -12.65
C ARG A 161 3.92 -19.90 -13.52
N PRO A 162 4.46 -21.12 -13.69
CA PRO A 162 5.65 -21.32 -14.51
C PRO A 162 5.41 -20.81 -15.93
N ASN A 163 6.44 -20.19 -16.52
CA ASN A 163 6.43 -19.64 -17.88
C ASN A 163 5.45 -18.48 -18.13
N GLN A 164 4.82 -17.92 -17.10
CA GLN A 164 4.02 -16.69 -17.26
C GLN A 164 4.91 -15.47 -17.02
N PRO A 165 4.98 -14.53 -17.99
CA PRO A 165 5.75 -13.31 -17.81
C PRO A 165 5.28 -12.50 -16.58
N CYS A 166 6.23 -11.93 -15.85
CA CYS A 166 6.02 -11.12 -14.65
C CYS A 166 6.90 -9.87 -14.69
N THR A 167 6.63 -8.89 -13.82
CA THR A 167 7.44 -7.67 -13.73
C THR A 167 8.13 -7.59 -12.37
N LEU A 168 9.44 -7.35 -12.38
CA LEU A 168 10.21 -6.99 -11.20
C LEU A 168 10.68 -5.53 -11.33
N TYR A 169 10.36 -4.71 -10.33
CA TYR A 169 10.93 -3.39 -10.17
C TYR A 169 12.08 -3.47 -9.18
N GLN A 170 13.19 -2.82 -9.51
CA GLN A 170 14.32 -2.58 -8.62
C GLN A 170 14.62 -1.08 -8.66
N ILE A 171 14.68 -0.45 -7.50
CA ILE A 171 14.99 0.97 -7.32
C ILE A 171 16.23 1.05 -6.46
N GLU A 172 17.29 1.73 -6.91
CA GLU A 172 18.55 1.81 -6.15
C GLU A 172 18.50 2.82 -4.99
N ASN A 173 17.84 3.97 -5.19
CA ASN A 173 17.76 5.06 -4.22
C ASN A 173 16.30 5.39 -3.87
N GLY A 174 15.52 4.37 -3.56
CA GLY A 174 14.12 4.54 -3.17
C GLY A 174 14.00 5.21 -1.81
N VAL A 175 13.10 6.18 -1.69
CA VAL A 175 12.74 6.84 -0.44
C VAL A 175 11.29 6.53 -0.08
N GLY A 176 11.05 6.12 1.15
CA GLY A 176 9.70 5.81 1.63
C GLY A 176 9.65 5.59 3.13
N TYR A 177 8.52 5.09 3.61
CA TYR A 177 8.27 4.83 5.02
C TYR A 177 8.44 3.34 5.31
N ASN A 178 9.38 3.00 6.20
CA ASN A 178 9.54 1.66 6.72
C ASN A 178 8.36 1.33 7.64
N VAL A 179 7.45 0.49 7.14
CA VAL A 179 6.25 0.09 7.88
C VAL A 179 6.33 -1.32 8.43
N LYS A 180 7.52 -1.94 8.45
CA LYS A 180 7.74 -3.29 8.99
C LYS A 180 7.12 -3.48 10.37
N ASN A 181 7.31 -2.51 11.26
CA ASN A 181 6.81 -2.56 12.64
C ASN A 181 5.30 -2.28 12.75
N PHE A 182 4.66 -1.90 11.66
CA PHE A 182 3.23 -1.68 11.52
C PHE A 182 2.55 -2.72 10.62
N SER A 183 3.29 -3.69 10.10
CA SER A 183 2.74 -4.62 9.12
C SER A 183 2.16 -5.86 9.78
N ARG A 184 1.06 -6.38 9.24
CA ARG A 184 0.60 -7.76 9.52
C ARG A 184 1.62 -8.81 9.06
N PHE A 185 2.48 -8.44 8.12
CA PHE A 185 3.48 -9.29 7.49
C PHE A 185 4.88 -8.71 7.71
N PRO A 186 5.40 -8.68 8.96
CA PRO A 186 6.68 -8.03 9.27
C PRO A 186 7.89 -8.67 8.56
N LYS A 187 7.74 -9.89 8.02
CA LYS A 187 8.77 -10.55 7.21
C LYS A 187 8.87 -9.99 5.79
N GLU A 188 7.88 -9.23 5.34
CA GLU A 188 7.90 -8.61 4.02
C GLU A 188 8.82 -7.40 3.95
N ASP A 189 9.35 -6.91 5.08
CA ASP A 189 10.24 -5.74 5.17
C ASP A 189 9.74 -4.57 4.31
N GLU A 190 8.44 -4.27 4.49
CA GLU A 190 7.67 -3.37 3.62
C GLU A 190 8.07 -1.91 3.79
N ILE A 191 8.30 -1.25 2.66
CA ILE A 191 8.49 0.20 2.53
C ILE A 191 7.32 0.75 1.71
N LEU A 192 6.55 1.66 2.31
CA LEU A 192 5.50 2.40 1.60
C LEU A 192 6.08 3.64 0.95
N MET A 193 5.96 3.72 -0.36
CA MET A 193 6.35 4.89 -1.13
C MET A 193 5.12 5.62 -1.63
N GLU A 194 5.08 6.94 -1.43
CA GLU A 194 4.12 7.81 -2.10
C GLU A 194 4.35 7.83 -3.61
N GLY A 195 3.51 8.57 -4.34
CA GLY A 195 3.60 8.59 -5.78
C GLY A 195 5.02 8.96 -6.24
N VAL A 196 5.70 8.01 -6.89
CA VAL A 196 7.11 8.13 -7.24
C VAL A 196 7.33 8.28 -8.73
N LEU A 197 8.38 9.02 -9.04
CA LEU A 197 8.95 9.19 -10.36
C LEU A 197 10.21 8.32 -10.43
N LEU A 198 10.14 7.13 -11.02
CA LEU A 198 11.32 6.27 -11.18
C LEU A 198 12.10 6.71 -12.41
N THR A 199 13.40 6.95 -12.27
CA THR A 199 14.27 7.19 -13.42
C THR A 199 14.94 5.86 -13.81
N LYS A 200 14.81 5.44 -15.06
CA LYS A 200 15.45 4.22 -15.59
C LYS A 200 16.88 4.48 -16.03
#